data_AF-A0A8J7GEV7-F1
#
_entry.id   AF-A0A8J7GEV7-F1
#
_cell.length_a   1.000
_cell.length_b   1.000
_cell.length_c   1.000
_cell.angle_alpha   90.00
_cell.angle_beta   90.00
_cell.angle_gamma   90.00
#
_symmetry.space_group_name_H-M   'P 1'
#
loop_
_entity.id
_entity.type
_entity.pdbx_description
1 polymer ?
#
loop_
_entity_poly.entity_id
_entity_poly.type
_entity_poly.pdbx_seq_one_letter_code
_entity_poly.pdbx_strand_id
1 'polypeptide(L)'
;MTPLTATALGTLDTHEADGLHRVISLCLHDDHDEDGVYAYWLVPGETYGLAHDGVTWTVTGGAWTEPGHTYRLRRAGHPAMSVPTLHGDESLDPDHTYQTHHGPEGWELWRHNT
;
A
#
# COMPACT_ATOMS: atom_id res chain seq x y z
N MET A 1 -1.70 -26.76 9.30
CA MET A 1 -1.18 -25.39 9.13
C MET A 1 -0.35 -25.40 7.87
N THR A 2 -0.92 -24.93 6.76
CA THR A 2 -0.17 -24.65 5.53
C THR A 2 0.76 -23.47 5.81
N PRO A 3 2.04 -23.49 5.43
CA PRO A 3 2.89 -22.32 5.62
C PRO A 3 2.34 -21.15 4.78
N LEU A 4 2.09 -20.01 5.44
CA LEU A 4 1.84 -18.74 4.74
C LEU A 4 3.04 -18.49 3.84
N THR A 5 2.83 -18.61 2.54
CA THR A 5 3.88 -18.38 1.55
C THR A 5 3.72 -16.96 1.06
N ALA A 6 4.75 -16.14 1.28
CA ALA A 6 4.82 -14.78 0.75
C ALA A 6 5.54 -14.82 -0.62
N THR A 7 5.04 -14.08 -1.59
CA THR A 7 5.63 -13.95 -2.94
C THR A 7 5.93 -12.49 -3.21
N ALA A 8 7.19 -12.16 -3.52
CA ALA A 8 7.54 -10.84 -4.01
C ALA A 8 6.93 -10.64 -5.40
N LEU A 9 6.22 -9.52 -5.58
CA LEU A 9 5.58 -9.17 -6.84
C LEU A 9 6.37 -8.11 -7.61
N GLY A 10 7.16 -7.29 -6.91
CA GLY A 10 8.06 -6.33 -7.53
C GLY A 10 8.37 -5.13 -6.63
N THR A 11 9.17 -4.21 -7.16
CA THR A 11 9.53 -2.96 -6.50
C THR A 11 8.54 -1.86 -6.89
N LEU A 12 7.92 -1.22 -5.91
CA LEU A 12 7.01 -0.09 -6.08
C LEU A 12 7.71 1.07 -6.78
N ASP A 13 6.97 1.72 -7.67
CA ASP A 13 7.41 2.97 -8.27
C ASP A 13 7.20 4.12 -7.28
N THR A 14 8.30 4.64 -6.76
CA THR A 14 8.29 5.65 -5.71
C THR A 14 9.15 6.86 -6.08
N HIS A 15 8.73 8.02 -5.61
CA HIS A 15 9.51 9.25 -5.65
C HIS A 15 10.00 9.61 -4.25
N GLU A 16 11.32 9.69 -4.07
CA GLU A 16 11.94 10.06 -2.79
C GLU A 16 11.91 11.59 -2.58
N ALA A 17 11.53 12.03 -1.38
CA ALA A 17 11.66 13.41 -0.92
C ALA A 17 11.86 13.43 0.60
N ASP A 18 12.86 14.16 1.07
CA ASP A 18 13.16 14.33 2.50
C ASP A 18 13.30 13.01 3.29
N GLY A 19 13.83 11.97 2.64
CA GLY A 19 14.01 10.62 3.22
C GLY A 19 12.72 9.78 3.29
N LEU A 20 11.62 10.26 2.70
CA LEU A 20 10.35 9.55 2.57
C LEU A 20 10.11 9.15 1.11
N HIS A 21 9.34 8.09 0.89
CA HIS A 21 9.06 7.57 -0.44
C HIS A 21 7.58 7.64 -0.77
N ARG A 22 7.21 8.47 -1.73
CA ARG A 22 5.81 8.56 -2.19
C ARG A 22 5.56 7.52 -3.26
N VAL A 23 4.57 6.66 -3.06
CA VAL A 23 4.09 5.78 -4.15
C VAL A 23 3.40 6.61 -5.22
N ILE A 24 3.88 6.51 -6.45
CA ILE A 24 3.43 7.40 -7.53
C ILE A 24 1.95 7.19 -7.83
N SER A 25 1.21 8.26 -8.11
CA SER A 25 -0.21 8.24 -8.51
C SER A 25 -1.19 7.65 -7.50
N LEU A 26 -0.74 7.24 -6.30
CA LEU A 26 -1.59 6.73 -5.23
C LEU A 26 -1.77 7.77 -4.12
N CYS A 27 -2.99 7.85 -3.62
CA CYS A 27 -3.35 8.62 -2.44
C CYS A 27 -4.13 7.75 -1.45
N LEU A 28 -4.17 8.21 -0.21
CA LEU A 28 -4.96 7.66 0.87
C LEU A 28 -6.09 8.62 1.20
N HIS A 29 -7.28 8.08 1.37
CA HIS A 29 -8.44 8.82 1.86
C HIS A 29 -8.77 8.35 3.27
N ASP A 30 -8.87 9.27 4.22
CA ASP A 30 -9.31 8.94 5.57
C ASP A 30 -10.84 8.98 5.66
N ASP A 31 -11.45 7.89 6.09
CA ASP A 31 -12.91 7.84 6.27
C ASP A 31 -13.44 8.79 7.35
N HIS A 32 -12.58 9.30 8.23
CA HIS A 32 -12.95 10.21 9.30
C HIS A 32 -12.82 11.70 8.94
N ASP A 33 -12.21 12.02 7.79
CA ASP A 33 -12.00 13.39 7.31
C ASP A 33 -12.48 13.52 5.86
N GLU A 34 -13.59 14.23 5.63
CA GLU A 34 -14.20 14.36 4.28
C GLU A 34 -13.27 15.05 3.26
N ASP A 35 -12.29 15.82 3.73
CA ASP A 35 -11.26 16.46 2.90
C ASP A 35 -9.89 15.74 3.02
N GLY A 36 -9.84 14.63 3.76
CA GLY A 36 -8.64 13.90 4.18
C GLY A 36 -7.99 13.09 3.06
N VAL A 37 -7.49 13.76 2.02
CA VAL A 37 -6.72 13.14 0.94
C VAL A 37 -5.24 13.37 1.14
N TYR A 38 -4.51 12.29 1.42
CA TYR A 38 -3.07 12.30 1.66
C TYR A 38 -2.32 11.58 0.55
N ALA A 39 -1.11 12.03 0.22
CA ALA A 39 -0.23 11.25 -0.64
C ALA A 39 0.24 9.99 0.12
N TYR A 40 0.35 8.86 -0.58
CA TYR A 40 0.79 7.63 0.06
C TYR A 40 2.32 7.62 0.25
N TRP A 41 2.77 8.12 1.39
CA TRP A 41 4.17 8.14 1.80
C TRP A 41 4.54 6.89 2.60
N LEU A 42 5.74 6.37 2.34
CA LEU A 42 6.36 5.25 3.01
C LEU A 42 7.64 5.73 3.72
N VAL A 43 7.83 5.29 4.95
CA VAL A 43 8.94 5.67 5.82
C VAL A 43 9.91 4.49 5.94
N PRO A 44 11.21 4.67 5.63
CA PRO A 44 12.19 3.59 5.76
C PRO A 44 12.20 2.97 7.17
N GLY A 45 12.24 1.64 7.23
CA GLY A 45 12.17 0.86 8.48
C GLY A 45 10.75 0.51 8.93
N GLU A 46 9.72 1.09 8.31
CA GLU A 46 8.33 0.69 8.54
C GLU A 46 7.87 -0.40 7.58
N THR A 47 6.75 -1.03 7.93
CA THR A 47 6.06 -2.03 7.13
C THR A 47 4.59 -1.65 7.08
N TYR A 48 4.00 -1.76 5.90
CA TYR A 48 2.60 -1.44 5.68
C TYR A 48 1.85 -2.66 5.16
N GLY A 49 0.64 -2.86 5.68
CA GLY A 49 -0.29 -3.88 5.23
C GLY A 49 -1.32 -3.27 4.30
N LEU A 50 -1.70 -4.02 3.29
CA LEU A 50 -2.75 -3.67 2.34
C LEU A 50 -3.75 -4.82 2.26
N ALA A 51 -5.01 -4.55 2.58
CA ALA A 51 -6.07 -5.54 2.62
C ALA A 51 -7.37 -4.99 2.05
N HIS A 52 -8.13 -5.84 1.36
CA HIS A 52 -9.44 -5.47 0.83
C HIS A 52 -10.52 -5.72 1.88
N ASP A 53 -11.36 -4.71 2.16
CA ASP A 53 -12.43 -4.81 3.18
C ASP A 53 -13.81 -5.21 2.61
N GLY A 54 -13.86 -5.47 1.30
CA GLY A 54 -15.08 -5.74 0.54
C GLY A 54 -15.60 -4.53 -0.23
N VAL A 55 -15.07 -3.33 0.02
CA VAL A 55 -15.42 -2.09 -0.69
C VAL A 55 -14.21 -1.53 -1.44
N THR A 56 -13.07 -1.46 -0.78
CA THR A 56 -11.81 -0.99 -1.38
C THR A 56 -10.62 -1.56 -0.61
N TRP A 57 -9.43 -1.22 -1.09
CA TRP A 57 -8.18 -1.47 -0.38
C TRP A 57 -7.96 -0.49 0.76
N THR A 58 -7.53 -1.01 1.90
CA THR A 58 -7.19 -0.27 3.11
C THR A 58 -5.71 -0.46 3.43
N VAL A 59 -5.06 0.61 3.89
CA VAL A 59 -3.67 0.62 4.31
C VAL A 59 -3.60 0.68 5.83
N THR A 60 -2.69 -0.11 6.39
CA THR A 60 -2.37 -0.14 7.82
C THR A 60 -0.86 -0.22 8.00
N GLY A 61 -0.37 0.00 9.22
CA GLY A 61 1.04 -0.09 9.56
C GLY A 61 1.77 1.26 9.40
N GLY A 62 2.97 1.31 9.98
CA GLY A 62 3.79 2.52 10.03
C GLY A 62 3.00 3.76 10.48
N ALA A 63 3.25 4.88 9.80
CA ALA A 63 2.54 6.15 10.03
C ALA A 63 1.02 6.12 9.73
N TRP A 64 0.51 5.09 9.05
CA TRP A 64 -0.91 4.97 8.67
C TRP A 64 -1.68 4.08 9.65
N THR A 65 -1.49 4.33 10.94
CA THR A 65 -2.14 3.55 12.02
C THR A 65 -2.59 4.50 13.13
N GLU A 66 -3.80 5.04 12.99
CA GLU A 66 -4.44 5.87 14.01
C GLU A 66 -5.73 5.19 14.52
N PRO A 67 -5.96 5.10 15.85
CA PRO A 67 -7.14 4.43 16.38
C PRO A 67 -8.45 5.06 15.90
N GLY A 68 -9.28 4.26 15.24
CA GLY A 68 -10.56 4.71 14.69
C GLY A 68 -10.47 5.14 13.23
N HIS A 69 -9.28 5.38 12.69
CA HIS A 69 -9.11 5.84 11.31
C HIS A 69 -8.90 4.66 10.36
N THR A 70 -9.39 4.79 9.13
CA THR A 70 -9.17 3.82 8.05
C THR A 70 -8.72 4.58 6.81
N TYR A 71 -7.51 4.27 6.35
CA TYR A 71 -6.91 4.91 5.18
C TYR A 71 -7.16 4.06 3.94
N ARG A 72 -7.98 4.56 3.02
CA ARG A 72 -8.41 3.88 1.79
C ARG A 72 -7.52 4.25 0.62
N LEU A 73 -6.98 3.25 -0.06
CA LEU A 73 -6.11 3.45 -1.21
C LEU A 73 -6.92 3.86 -2.45
N ARG A 74 -6.51 4.97 -3.07
CA ARG A 74 -7.13 5.52 -4.27
C ARG A 74 -6.10 5.87 -5.33
N ARG A 75 -6.56 5.92 -6.58
CA ARG A 75 -5.83 6.41 -7.75
C ARG A 75 -6.75 7.30 -8.57
N ALA A 76 -6.30 8.52 -8.86
CA ALA A 76 -7.08 9.51 -9.62
C ALA A 76 -8.53 9.69 -9.10
N GLY A 77 -8.73 9.65 -7.77
CA GLY A 77 -10.04 9.84 -7.13
C GLY A 77 -10.92 8.58 -7.03
N HIS A 78 -10.51 7.46 -7.61
CA HIS A 78 -11.24 6.19 -7.59
C HIS A 78 -10.54 5.15 -6.69
N PRO A 79 -11.26 4.13 -6.18
CA PRO A 79 -10.64 2.97 -5.55
C PRO A 79 -9.50 2.42 -6.41
N ALA A 80 -8.32 2.24 -5.82
CA ALA A 80 -7.20 1.65 -6.52
C ALA A 80 -7.49 0.16 -6.80
N MET A 81 -7.16 -0.33 -8.00
CA MET A 81 -7.24 -1.76 -8.33
C MET A 81 -5.86 -2.37 -8.59
N SER A 82 -4.84 -1.53 -8.56
CA SER A 82 -3.45 -1.88 -8.81
C SER A 82 -2.52 -0.93 -8.07
N VAL A 83 -1.28 -1.35 -7.88
CA VAL A 83 -0.18 -0.52 -7.38
C VAL A 83 0.89 -0.39 -8.45
N PRO A 84 1.50 0.80 -8.64
CA PRO A 84 2.53 0.97 -9.65
C PRO A 84 3.84 0.36 -9.15
N THR A 85 4.46 -0.44 -10.01
CA THR A 85 5.81 -0.98 -9.84
C THR A 85 6.72 -0.43 -10.92
N LEU A 86 8.03 -0.59 -10.75
CA LEU A 86 9.03 -0.21 -11.75
C LEU A 86 8.86 -0.91 -13.12
N HIS A 87 8.07 -1.98 -13.18
CA HIS A 87 7.83 -2.77 -14.39
C HIS A 87 6.39 -2.67 -14.93
N GLY A 88 5.59 -1.78 -14.36
CA GLY A 88 4.18 -1.59 -14.70
C GLY A 88 3.26 -1.74 -13.48
N ASP A 89 1.96 -1.63 -13.71
CA ASP A 89 0.98 -1.77 -12.63
C ASP A 89 0.79 -3.24 -12.23
N GLU A 90 0.95 -3.54 -10.95
CA GLU A 90 0.61 -4.83 -10.36
C GLU A 90 -0.85 -4.82 -9.90
N SER A 91 -1.65 -5.74 -10.43
CA SER A 91 -3.08 -5.83 -10.08
C SER A 91 -3.26 -6.43 -8.69
N LEU A 92 -4.15 -5.84 -7.89
CA LEU A 92 -4.47 -6.35 -6.57
C LEU A 92 -5.69 -7.27 -6.65
N ASP A 93 -5.57 -8.44 -6.05
CA ASP A 93 -6.57 -9.49 -5.97
C ASP A 93 -7.20 -9.47 -4.56
N PRO A 94 -8.50 -9.14 -4.43
CA PRO A 94 -9.20 -9.04 -3.15
C PRO A 94 -9.11 -10.26 -2.23
N ASP A 95 -8.82 -11.45 -2.78
CA ASP A 95 -8.69 -12.69 -2.00
C ASP A 95 -7.34 -12.81 -1.28
N HIS A 96 -6.42 -11.88 -1.54
CA HIS A 96 -5.08 -11.84 -0.95
C HIS A 96 -4.85 -10.58 -0.12
N THR A 97 -3.92 -10.70 0.83
CA THR A 97 -3.34 -9.53 1.52
C THR A 97 -1.95 -9.26 0.99
N TYR A 98 -1.55 -8.01 1.10
CA TYR A 98 -0.27 -7.53 0.61
C TYR A 98 0.48 -6.81 1.73
N GLN A 99 1.79 -6.79 1.59
CA GLN A 99 2.68 -6.10 2.50
C GLN A 99 3.69 -5.31 1.68
N THR A 100 3.99 -4.09 2.12
CA THR A 100 5.07 -3.29 1.56
C THR A 100 6.12 -3.05 2.64
N HIS A 101 7.39 -3.20 2.27
CA HIS A 101 8.53 -2.93 3.15
C HIS A 101 9.77 -2.60 2.32
N HIS A 102 10.74 -1.93 2.93
CA HIS A 102 11.98 -1.57 2.25
C HIS A 102 12.93 -2.76 2.17
N GLY A 103 13.19 -3.25 0.95
CA GLY A 103 14.13 -4.31 0.63
C GLY A 103 15.43 -3.79 -0.02
N PRO A 104 16.30 -4.69 -0.53
CA PRO A 104 17.59 -4.32 -1.12
C PRO A 104 17.47 -3.49 -2.39
N GLU A 105 16.39 -3.68 -3.16
CA GLU A 105 16.16 -3.00 -4.45
C GLU A 105 15.23 -1.78 -4.34
N GLY A 106 14.74 -1.46 -3.14
CA GLY A 106 13.80 -0.38 -2.87
C GLY A 106 12.58 -0.86 -2.10
N TRP A 107 11.44 -0.17 -2.27
CA TRP A 107 10.18 -0.57 -1.64
C TRP A 107 9.55 -1.76 -2.38
N GLU A 108 9.48 -2.91 -1.73
CA GLU A 108 8.97 -4.14 -2.34
C GLU A 108 7.51 -4.37 -1.98
N LEU A 109 6.73 -4.86 -2.94
CA LEU A 109 5.38 -5.39 -2.73
C LEU A 109 5.43 -6.91 -2.62
N TRP A 110 4.85 -7.43 -1.55
CA TRP A 110 4.75 -8.85 -1.28
C TRP A 110 3.29 -9.25 -1.12
N ARG A 111 2.89 -10.36 -1.76
CA ARG A 111 1.58 -10.99 -1.57
C ARG A 111 1.69 -12.13 -0.59
N HIS A 112 0.77 -12.20 0.36
CA HIS A 112 0.62 -13.33 1.27
C HIS A 112 -0.51 -14.24 0.77
N ASN A 113 -0.20 -15.51 0.53
CA ASN A 113 -1.20 -16.50 0.18
C ASN A 113 -1.92 -16.94 1.46
N THR A 114 -3.25 -16.75 1.49
CA THR A 114 -4.14 -17.12 2.60
C THR A 114 -4.48 -18.62 2.59
#